data_AF-A0A0G1MZM3-F1
#
_entry.id   AF-A0A0G1MZM3-F1
#
_cell.length_a   1.000
_cell.length_b   1.000
_cell.length_c   1.000
_cell.angle_alpha   90.00
_cell.angle_beta   90.00
_cell.angle_gamma   90.00
#
_symmetry.space_group_name_H-M   'P 1'
#
loop_
_entity.id
_entity.type
_entity.pdbx_description
1 polymer ?
#
loop_
_entity_poly.entity_id
_entity_poly.type
_entity_poly.pdbx_seq_one_letter_code
_entity_poly.pdbx_strand_id
1 'polypeptide(L)'
;KVTALKALPSPGWGMDVKGKKHYESYDIKTEVSQGNFAIPANGLMFFEDQVWVNGTVKGRATIGSGRFPVNQNTYTSIVIPNSIVYSTKDGSDALGLMAQKDVLLPRYSPSSMEIDAALIAQNGSAQRFYYSGNILIGLSIYGSVVSNGVWTWSWVSSGGAVVSGYKNTNTSYDVNLTYGPPPAFPVGTEYKVISWDEIKNP
;
A
#
# COMPACT_ATOMS: atom_id res chain seq x y z
N LYS A 1 -13.27 0.87 -13.72
CA LYS A 1 -13.97 1.94 -12.96
C LYS A 1 -14.79 1.30 -11.85
N VAL A 2 -14.51 1.61 -10.59
CA VAL A 2 -15.32 1.16 -9.46
C VAL A 2 -16.69 1.87 -9.50
N THR A 3 -17.78 1.11 -9.36
CA THR A 3 -19.15 1.62 -9.42
C THR A 3 -19.89 1.47 -8.10
N ALA A 4 -19.47 0.54 -7.23
CA ALA A 4 -19.97 0.44 -5.86
C ALA A 4 -18.93 -0.19 -4.94
N LEU A 5 -19.03 0.13 -3.66
CA LEU A 5 -18.20 -0.41 -2.58
C LEU A 5 -19.04 -1.34 -1.69
N LYS A 6 -18.40 -2.31 -1.04
CA LYS A 6 -19.06 -3.17 -0.06
C LYS A 6 -19.35 -2.36 1.20
N ALA A 7 -20.46 -2.62 1.87
CA ALA A 7 -20.67 -2.06 3.20
C ALA A 7 -19.70 -2.71 4.20
N LEU A 8 -19.26 -1.95 5.20
CA LEU A 8 -18.56 -2.52 6.33
C LEU A 8 -19.57 -3.34 7.17
N PRO A 9 -19.26 -4.60 7.53
CA PRO A 9 -20.12 -5.35 8.45
C PRO A 9 -20.07 -4.73 9.84
N SER A 10 -21.04 -5.08 10.68
CA SER A 10 -21.08 -4.65 12.09
C SER A 10 -19.70 -4.80 12.76
N PRO A 11 -19.18 -3.75 13.43
CA PRO A 11 -19.90 -2.55 13.90
C PRO A 11 -20.00 -1.39 12.87
N GLY A 12 -19.64 -1.61 11.60
CA GLY A 12 -19.81 -0.64 10.52
C GLY A 12 -18.68 0.37 10.39
N TRP A 13 -17.53 0.12 11.03
CA TRP A 13 -16.36 0.98 10.96
C TRP A 13 -15.04 0.19 11.00
N GLY A 14 -14.01 0.76 10.38
CA GLY A 14 -12.60 0.50 10.69
C GLY A 14 -12.05 1.61 11.58
N MET A 15 -10.96 1.37 12.31
CA MET A 15 -10.35 2.40 13.15
C MET A 15 -8.88 2.60 12.77
N ASP A 16 -8.45 3.86 12.69
CA ASP A 16 -7.06 4.21 12.43
C ASP A 16 -6.21 4.20 13.71
N VAL A 17 -4.90 4.34 13.55
CA VAL A 17 -3.92 4.33 14.65
C VAL A 17 -4.10 5.46 15.67
N LYS A 18 -4.90 6.48 15.34
CA LYS A 18 -5.25 7.59 16.23
C LYS A 18 -6.58 7.34 16.96
N GLY A 19 -7.18 6.16 16.82
CA GLY A 19 -8.46 5.82 17.41
C GLY A 19 -9.67 6.44 16.69
N LYS A 20 -9.46 7.04 15.51
CA LYS A 20 -10.56 7.61 14.72
C LYS A 20 -11.30 6.50 14.00
N LYS A 21 -12.63 6.52 14.10
CA LYS A 21 -13.50 5.61 13.35
C LYS A 21 -13.72 6.12 11.92
N HIS A 22 -13.60 5.18 10.98
CA HIS A 22 -13.82 5.35 9.56
C HIS A 22 -15.00 4.47 9.16
N TYR A 23 -16.06 5.08 8.64
CA TYR A 23 -17.29 4.40 8.25
C TYR A 23 -17.31 4.07 6.75
N GLU A 24 -16.38 4.66 6.01
CA GLU A 24 -16.13 4.37 4.62
C GLU A 24 -15.49 2.98 4.45
N SER A 25 -15.93 2.30 3.39
CA SER A 25 -15.31 1.06 2.91
C SER A 25 -14.34 1.37 1.78
N TYR A 26 -13.37 0.48 1.58
CA TYR A 26 -12.45 0.50 0.44
C TYR A 26 -12.57 -0.74 -0.43
N ASP A 27 -13.49 -1.63 -0.09
CA ASP A 27 -13.65 -2.91 -0.77
C ASP A 27 -14.57 -2.77 -1.98
N ILE A 28 -14.09 -3.17 -3.14
CA ILE A 28 -14.85 -3.12 -4.38
C ILE A 28 -16.02 -4.12 -4.29
N LYS A 29 -17.24 -3.64 -4.56
CA LYS A 29 -18.44 -4.47 -4.74
C LYS A 29 -18.71 -4.72 -6.22
N THR A 30 -18.68 -3.66 -7.01
CA THR A 30 -18.86 -3.73 -8.46
C THR A 30 -17.91 -2.78 -9.17
N GLU A 31 -17.46 -3.20 -10.34
CA GLU A 31 -16.64 -2.41 -11.23
C GLU A 31 -16.99 -2.73 -12.68
N VAL A 32 -16.61 -1.81 -13.57
CA VAL A 32 -16.81 -1.93 -15.01
C VAL A 32 -15.47 -1.71 -15.69
N SER A 33 -15.08 -2.61 -16.59
CA SER A 33 -13.89 -2.44 -17.41
C SER A 33 -14.00 -1.17 -18.25
N GLN A 34 -12.93 -0.39 -18.33
CA GLN A 34 -12.86 0.79 -19.20
C GLN A 34 -12.01 0.51 -20.46
N GLY A 35 -11.43 -0.68 -20.56
CA GLY A 35 -10.48 -1.06 -21.60
C GLY A 35 -9.11 -1.43 -21.04
N ASN A 36 -8.22 -1.81 -21.95
CA ASN A 36 -6.82 -2.11 -21.68
C ASN A 36 -5.96 -0.99 -22.24
N PHE A 37 -5.15 -0.38 -21.38
CA PHE A 37 -4.26 0.72 -21.74
C PHE A 37 -2.82 0.25 -21.57
N ALA A 38 -1.99 0.50 -22.57
CA ALA A 38 -0.55 0.26 -22.45
C ALA A 38 0.04 1.22 -21.41
N ILE A 39 1.10 0.78 -20.72
CA ILE A 39 1.88 1.66 -19.85
C ILE A 39 2.43 2.81 -20.73
N PRO A 40 2.20 4.08 -20.36
CA PRO A 40 2.75 5.22 -21.09
C PRO A 40 4.27 5.12 -21.26
N ALA A 41 4.84 5.67 -22.33
CA ALA A 41 6.28 5.56 -22.59
C ALA A 41 7.16 6.16 -21.49
N ASN A 42 6.66 7.18 -20.76
CA ASN A 42 7.34 7.76 -19.60
C ASN A 42 7.13 6.97 -18.29
N GLY A 43 6.27 5.94 -18.32
CA GLY A 43 5.92 5.12 -17.16
C GLY A 43 5.07 5.83 -16.11
N LEU A 44 4.55 7.04 -16.37
CA LEU A 44 3.84 7.84 -15.37
C LEU A 44 2.33 7.80 -15.60
N MET A 45 1.60 7.48 -14.54
CA MET A 45 0.14 7.55 -14.51
C MET A 45 -0.28 8.38 -13.30
N PHE A 46 -1.10 9.39 -13.50
CA PHE A 46 -1.57 10.27 -12.43
C PHE A 46 -3.08 10.36 -12.44
N PHE A 47 -3.68 10.26 -11.26
CA PHE A 47 -5.13 10.27 -11.07
C PHE A 47 -5.51 11.26 -9.97
N GLU A 48 -6.45 12.15 -10.28
CA GLU A 48 -7.04 13.09 -9.33
C GLU A 48 -8.15 12.50 -8.47
N ASP A 49 -8.02 11.22 -8.14
CA ASP A 49 -8.98 10.46 -7.36
C ASP A 49 -8.30 9.31 -6.62
N GLN A 50 -9.06 8.65 -5.76
CA GLN A 50 -8.65 7.39 -5.13
C GLN A 50 -8.50 6.28 -6.18
N VAL A 51 -7.41 5.52 -6.09
CA VAL A 51 -7.07 4.47 -7.06
C VAL A 51 -6.99 3.11 -6.39
N TRP A 52 -7.50 2.08 -7.05
CA TRP A 52 -7.33 0.67 -6.67
C TRP A 52 -6.29 0.03 -7.58
N VAL A 53 -5.26 -0.61 -7.00
CA VAL A 53 -4.17 -1.21 -7.78
C VAL A 53 -3.94 -2.64 -7.32
N ASN A 54 -3.97 -3.59 -8.28
CA ASN A 54 -3.66 -5.01 -8.08
C ASN A 54 -3.34 -5.67 -9.44
N GLY A 55 -2.68 -6.82 -9.42
CA GLY A 55 -2.39 -7.63 -10.61
C GLY A 55 -0.90 -7.92 -10.83
N THR A 56 -0.55 -8.33 -12.04
CA THR A 56 0.84 -8.60 -12.43
C THR A 56 1.46 -7.39 -13.12
N VAL A 57 2.63 -6.98 -12.67
CA VAL A 57 3.42 -5.88 -13.25
C VAL A 57 4.42 -6.47 -14.23
N LYS A 58 4.43 -5.91 -15.44
CA LYS A 58 5.46 -6.18 -16.46
C LYS A 58 5.94 -4.86 -17.03
N GLY A 59 7.22 -4.57 -16.88
CA GLY A 59 7.83 -3.27 -17.14
C GLY A 59 7.79 -2.33 -15.93
N ARG A 60 8.00 -1.04 -16.19
CA ARG A 60 8.27 -0.05 -15.14
C ARG A 60 7.24 1.06 -15.16
N ALA A 61 6.60 1.32 -14.03
CA ALA A 61 5.58 2.34 -13.90
C ALA A 61 5.54 3.00 -12.52
N THR A 62 5.03 4.23 -12.48
CA THR A 62 4.67 4.94 -11.26
C THR A 62 3.24 5.44 -11.36
N ILE A 63 2.44 5.13 -10.35
CA ILE A 63 1.06 5.59 -10.20
C ILE A 63 1.01 6.62 -9.07
N GLY A 64 0.65 7.84 -9.43
CA GLY A 64 0.34 8.92 -8.50
C GLY A 64 -1.16 9.08 -8.30
N SER A 65 -1.59 9.16 -7.04
CA SER A 65 -2.93 9.57 -6.64
C SER A 65 -2.83 10.86 -5.84
N GLY A 66 -3.38 11.95 -6.37
CA GLY A 66 -3.41 13.25 -5.70
C GLY A 66 -4.30 14.23 -6.42
N ARG A 67 -4.82 15.25 -5.72
CA ARG A 67 -5.65 16.30 -6.34
C ARG A 67 -4.95 17.65 -6.27
N PHE A 68 -5.06 18.43 -7.35
CA PHE A 68 -4.55 19.80 -7.42
C PHE A 68 -5.69 20.83 -7.60
N PRO A 69 -5.55 22.05 -7.04
CA PRO A 69 -4.48 22.50 -6.14
C PRO A 69 -4.47 21.71 -4.81
N VAL A 70 -3.29 21.59 -4.21
CA VAL A 70 -3.07 20.76 -3.02
C VAL A 70 -3.91 21.28 -1.85
N ASN A 71 -4.80 20.42 -1.32
CA ASN A 71 -5.62 20.71 -0.15
C ASN A 71 -5.78 19.44 0.70
N GLN A 72 -5.49 19.54 2.00
CA GLN A 72 -5.54 18.42 2.94
C GLN A 72 -6.91 17.71 2.98
N ASN A 73 -8.00 18.46 2.77
CA ASN A 73 -9.36 17.91 2.77
C ASN A 73 -9.69 17.09 1.52
N THR A 74 -8.87 17.20 0.46
CA THR A 74 -9.07 16.49 -0.80
C THR A 74 -7.93 15.53 -1.14
N TYR A 75 -7.04 15.24 -0.20
CA TYR A 75 -6.00 14.24 -0.42
C TYR A 75 -6.62 12.89 -0.75
N THR A 76 -6.11 12.25 -1.80
CA THR A 76 -6.56 10.96 -2.27
C THR A 76 -5.60 9.85 -1.83
N SER A 77 -6.12 8.63 -1.77
CA SER A 77 -5.40 7.44 -1.31
C SER A 77 -5.21 6.43 -2.44
N ILE A 78 -4.25 5.53 -2.26
CA ILE A 78 -4.16 4.30 -3.05
C ILE A 78 -4.65 3.14 -2.19
N VAL A 79 -5.48 2.27 -2.77
CA VAL A 79 -5.99 1.05 -2.14
C VAL A 79 -5.43 -0.15 -2.89
N ILE A 80 -4.93 -1.15 -2.16
CA ILE A 80 -4.42 -2.40 -2.75
C ILE A 80 -5.36 -3.54 -2.33
N PRO A 81 -6.38 -3.88 -3.14
CA PRO A 81 -7.40 -4.85 -2.76
C PRO A 81 -6.94 -6.31 -2.90
N ASN A 82 -5.89 -6.58 -3.66
CA ASN A 82 -5.35 -7.91 -3.93
C ASN A 82 -3.85 -7.80 -4.27
N SER A 83 -3.18 -8.94 -4.46
CA SER A 83 -1.73 -8.98 -4.70
C SER A 83 -1.31 -8.11 -5.88
N ILE A 84 -0.11 -7.53 -5.75
CA ILE A 84 0.67 -6.92 -6.82
C ILE A 84 1.92 -7.76 -6.94
N VAL A 85 2.16 -8.40 -8.08
CA VAL A 85 3.33 -9.27 -8.27
C VAL A 85 4.11 -8.84 -9.51
N TYR A 86 5.43 -8.82 -9.42
CA TYR A 86 6.28 -8.61 -10.59
C TYR A 86 6.29 -9.89 -11.43
N SER A 87 6.34 -9.74 -12.75
CA SER A 87 6.52 -10.88 -13.66
C SER A 87 7.92 -11.50 -13.49
N THR A 88 8.89 -10.69 -13.08
CA THR A 88 10.26 -11.09 -12.74
C THR A 88 10.83 -10.17 -11.63
N LYS A 89 11.71 -10.70 -10.77
CA LYS A 89 12.36 -9.96 -9.67
C LYS A 89 13.86 -9.70 -9.95
N ASP A 90 14.18 -9.43 -11.22
CA ASP A 90 15.54 -9.19 -11.72
C ASP A 90 15.86 -7.71 -11.97
N GLY A 91 14.91 -6.81 -11.64
CA GLY A 91 15.02 -5.36 -11.84
C GLY A 91 14.45 -4.85 -13.16
N SER A 92 13.95 -5.73 -14.03
CA SER A 92 13.26 -5.33 -15.26
C SER A 92 11.83 -4.80 -15.01
N ASP A 93 11.18 -5.30 -13.96
CA ASP A 93 9.87 -4.85 -13.50
C ASP A 93 10.00 -3.95 -12.27
N ALA A 94 9.26 -2.83 -12.24
CA ALA A 94 9.23 -1.93 -11.09
C ALA A 94 7.91 -1.16 -11.03
N LEU A 95 7.29 -1.09 -9.85
CA LEU A 95 6.08 -0.32 -9.60
C LEU A 95 6.28 0.65 -8.44
N GLY A 96 6.06 1.93 -8.70
CA GLY A 96 5.96 2.97 -7.67
C GLY A 96 4.50 3.35 -7.43
N LEU A 97 4.07 3.36 -6.18
CA LEU A 97 2.75 3.83 -5.75
C LEU A 97 2.91 5.03 -4.84
N MET A 98 2.42 6.19 -5.30
CA MET A 98 2.50 7.47 -4.60
C MET A 98 1.09 7.96 -4.30
N ALA A 99 0.72 8.02 -3.03
CA ALA A 99 -0.55 8.60 -2.58
C ALA A 99 -0.30 9.91 -1.81
N GLN A 100 -1.10 10.95 -2.08
CA GLN A 100 -1.10 12.16 -1.26
C GLN A 100 -1.46 11.84 0.19
N LYS A 101 -2.45 10.97 0.42
CA LYS A 101 -2.95 10.63 1.76
C LYS A 101 -2.36 9.31 2.27
N ASP A 102 -3.06 8.21 2.06
CA ASP A 102 -2.77 6.90 2.64
C ASP A 102 -2.52 5.87 1.53
N VAL A 103 -1.74 4.83 1.86
CA VAL A 103 -1.72 3.56 1.13
C VAL A 103 -2.46 2.54 2.00
N LEU A 104 -3.53 1.94 1.48
CA LEU A 104 -4.51 1.19 2.28
C LEU A 104 -4.66 -0.26 1.83
N LEU A 105 -4.71 -1.18 2.80
CA LEU A 105 -5.23 -2.53 2.59
C LEU A 105 -6.67 -2.63 3.10
N PRO A 106 -7.65 -2.96 2.24
CA PRO A 106 -9.06 -2.93 2.59
C PRO A 106 -9.49 -4.18 3.37
N ARG A 107 -10.66 -4.16 4.01
CA ARG A 107 -11.10 -5.21 4.95
C ARG A 107 -11.14 -6.60 4.31
N TYR A 108 -11.61 -6.71 3.07
CA TYR A 108 -11.77 -7.98 2.35
C TYR A 108 -10.57 -8.31 1.46
N SER A 109 -9.38 -7.75 1.73
CA SER A 109 -8.13 -8.22 1.11
C SER A 109 -7.87 -9.71 1.40
N PRO A 110 -7.12 -10.43 0.55
CA PRO A 110 -6.86 -11.85 0.72
C PRO A 110 -6.20 -12.19 2.05
N SER A 111 -6.47 -13.41 2.54
CA SER A 111 -5.84 -13.95 3.76
C SER A 111 -4.32 -14.04 3.63
N SER A 112 -3.81 -14.33 2.44
CA SER A 112 -2.39 -14.27 2.09
C SER A 112 -2.22 -13.46 0.82
N MET A 113 -1.36 -12.44 0.82
CA MET A 113 -1.05 -11.64 -0.38
C MET A 113 0.39 -11.15 -0.42
N GLU A 114 0.82 -10.82 -1.62
CA GLU A 114 2.15 -10.28 -1.93
C GLU A 114 2.01 -8.92 -2.60
N ILE A 115 2.86 -7.97 -2.22
CA ILE A 115 2.91 -6.63 -2.78
C ILE A 115 4.34 -6.34 -3.22
N ASP A 116 4.56 -6.44 -4.52
CA ASP A 116 5.79 -6.06 -5.19
C ASP A 116 5.66 -4.59 -5.64
N ALA A 117 6.11 -3.65 -4.80
CA ALA A 117 6.04 -2.22 -5.09
C ALA A 117 6.87 -1.36 -4.14
N ALA A 118 7.31 -0.21 -4.62
CA ALA A 118 7.74 0.90 -3.77
C ALA A 118 6.50 1.76 -3.42
N LEU A 119 6.22 1.93 -2.13
CA LEU A 119 5.02 2.58 -1.62
C LEU A 119 5.38 3.90 -0.91
N ILE A 120 4.66 4.98 -1.24
CA ILE A 120 4.73 6.27 -0.56
C ILE A 120 3.33 6.74 -0.16
N ALA A 121 3.12 6.93 1.15
CA ALA A 121 2.03 7.71 1.71
C ALA A 121 2.56 9.09 2.16
N GLN A 122 2.39 10.12 1.34
CA GLN A 122 3.08 11.41 1.52
C GLN A 122 2.69 12.13 2.82
N ASN A 123 1.40 12.15 3.15
CA ASN A 123 0.90 12.89 4.31
C ASN A 123 0.24 11.99 5.36
N GLY A 124 -0.11 10.77 4.99
CA GLY A 124 -0.78 9.78 5.83
C GLY A 124 0.04 8.52 6.02
N SER A 125 -0.65 7.41 6.20
CA SER A 125 -0.11 6.14 6.69
C SER A 125 -0.13 5.08 5.59
N ALA A 126 0.83 4.16 5.62
CA ALA A 126 0.74 2.90 4.90
C ALA A 126 0.11 1.89 5.86
N GLN A 127 -1.20 1.71 5.78
CA GLN A 127 -1.93 1.04 6.85
C GLN A 127 -3.07 0.12 6.41
N ARG A 128 -3.39 -0.80 7.33
CA ARG A 128 -4.69 -1.47 7.39
C ARG A 128 -5.41 -0.98 8.63
N PHE A 129 -6.66 -0.54 8.50
CA PHE A 129 -7.48 -0.17 9.65
C PHE A 129 -7.75 -1.37 10.56
N TYR A 130 -7.94 -1.08 11.85
CA TYR A 130 -8.44 -2.05 12.80
C TYR A 130 -9.87 -2.41 12.42
N TYR A 131 -10.09 -3.67 12.10
CA TYR A 131 -11.42 -4.24 11.99
C TYR A 131 -11.56 -5.39 12.97
N SER A 132 -12.47 -5.26 13.93
CA SER A 132 -12.66 -6.22 15.02
C SER A 132 -12.78 -7.66 14.52
N GLY A 133 -11.98 -8.57 15.07
CA GLY A 133 -12.01 -10.00 14.77
C GLY A 133 -11.60 -10.40 13.36
N ASN A 134 -11.09 -9.48 12.54
CA ASN A 134 -10.63 -9.77 11.19
C ASN A 134 -9.13 -10.01 11.17
N ILE A 135 -8.76 -11.28 11.25
CA ILE A 135 -7.38 -11.73 11.29
C ILE A 135 -7.07 -12.49 10.00
N LEU A 136 -5.99 -12.08 9.34
CA LEU A 136 -5.48 -12.63 8.08
C LEU A 136 -4.17 -13.40 8.34
N ILE A 137 -3.74 -14.20 7.37
CA ILE A 137 -2.63 -15.14 7.54
C ILE A 137 -1.28 -14.46 7.30
N GLY A 138 -1.06 -13.91 6.11
CA GLY A 138 0.27 -13.46 5.67
C GLY A 138 0.26 -12.29 4.70
N LEU A 139 1.19 -11.36 4.88
CA LEU A 139 1.47 -10.28 3.95
C LEU A 139 2.97 -10.24 3.69
N SER A 140 3.34 -10.34 2.42
CA SER A 140 4.72 -10.15 1.97
C SER A 140 4.79 -8.86 1.16
N ILE A 141 5.75 -7.99 1.48
CA ILE A 141 6.07 -6.81 0.67
C ILE A 141 7.49 -6.97 0.16
N TYR A 142 7.66 -6.90 -1.16
CA TYR A 142 8.97 -6.83 -1.81
C TYR A 142 9.08 -5.45 -2.48
N GLY A 143 9.95 -4.59 -1.96
CA GLY A 143 10.02 -3.22 -2.44
C GLY A 143 10.44 -2.24 -1.37
N SER A 144 9.64 -1.21 -1.12
CA SER A 144 9.88 -0.27 -0.02
C SER A 144 8.57 0.31 0.49
N VAL A 145 8.54 0.73 1.75
CA VAL A 145 7.39 1.40 2.35
C VAL A 145 7.86 2.68 3.01
N VAL A 146 7.29 3.81 2.57
CA VAL A 146 7.54 5.13 3.12
C VAL A 146 6.20 5.74 3.50
N SER A 147 6.07 6.20 4.74
CA SER A 147 4.89 6.92 5.21
C SER A 147 5.26 8.05 6.15
N ASN A 148 4.51 9.16 6.08
CA ASN A 148 4.61 10.23 7.08
C ASN A 148 3.89 9.85 8.40
N GLY A 149 2.81 9.08 8.28
CA GLY A 149 2.10 8.47 9.40
C GLY A 149 2.69 7.11 9.78
N VAL A 150 1.88 6.32 10.49
CA VAL A 150 2.28 4.99 10.94
C VAL A 150 2.29 4.02 9.77
N TRP A 151 3.28 3.16 9.73
CA TRP A 151 3.25 1.97 8.90
C TRP A 151 2.78 0.78 9.74
N THR A 152 1.58 0.25 9.46
CA THR A 152 1.09 -0.97 10.14
C THR A 152 0.08 -1.76 9.32
N TRP A 153 0.24 -3.08 9.28
CA TRP A 153 -0.70 -4.02 8.66
C TRP A 153 -1.47 -4.87 9.67
N SER A 154 -1.16 -4.69 10.96
CA SER A 154 -1.54 -5.59 12.04
C SER A 154 -1.77 -4.82 13.34
N TRP A 155 -2.73 -5.27 14.11
CA TRP A 155 -3.12 -4.68 15.38
C TRP A 155 -2.93 -5.70 16.47
N VAL A 156 -2.17 -5.33 17.50
CA VAL A 156 -1.86 -6.20 18.64
C VAL A 156 -2.58 -5.71 19.89
N SER A 157 -3.06 -6.65 20.70
CA SER A 157 -3.54 -6.34 22.05
C SER A 157 -2.38 -6.00 22.98
N SER A 158 -2.69 -5.50 24.18
CA SER A 158 -1.69 -5.32 25.24
C SER A 158 -0.97 -6.62 25.61
N GLY A 159 -1.59 -7.78 25.38
CA GLY A 159 -0.98 -9.10 25.59
C GLY A 159 -0.15 -9.61 24.41
N GLY A 160 0.08 -8.79 23.38
CA GLY A 160 0.90 -9.14 22.21
C GLY A 160 0.21 -10.01 21.15
N ALA A 161 -1.05 -10.39 21.36
CA ALA A 161 -1.80 -11.18 20.38
C ALA A 161 -2.34 -10.29 19.26
N VAL A 162 -2.21 -10.73 18.00
CA VAL A 162 -2.83 -10.04 16.86
C VAL A 162 -4.35 -10.14 16.96
N VAL A 163 -5.02 -8.99 17.08
CA VAL A 163 -6.48 -8.84 17.20
C VAL A 163 -7.15 -8.35 15.91
N SER A 164 -6.38 -7.82 14.95
CA SER A 164 -6.84 -7.47 13.62
C SER A 164 -5.67 -7.39 12.63
N GLY A 165 -5.93 -7.61 11.34
CA GLY A 165 -4.92 -7.54 10.29
C GLY A 165 -4.11 -8.82 10.12
N TYR A 166 -2.91 -8.72 9.54
CA TYR A 166 -2.11 -9.89 9.14
C TYR A 166 -1.32 -10.47 10.32
N LYS A 167 -1.39 -11.78 10.54
CA LYS A 167 -0.58 -12.44 11.59
C LYS A 167 0.91 -12.37 11.29
N ASN A 168 1.27 -12.66 10.05
CA ASN A 168 2.65 -12.67 9.60
C ASN A 168 2.84 -11.54 8.58
N THR A 169 3.74 -10.61 8.86
CA THR A 169 4.10 -9.52 7.94
C THR A 169 5.58 -9.61 7.65
N ASN A 170 5.95 -9.81 6.39
CA ASN A 170 7.33 -9.78 5.93
C ASN A 170 7.52 -8.58 4.99
N THR A 171 8.60 -7.83 5.16
CA THR A 171 8.95 -6.74 4.25
C THR A 171 10.41 -6.82 3.93
N SER A 172 10.71 -7.11 2.66
CA SER A 172 12.05 -7.19 2.12
C SER A 172 12.28 -6.03 1.16
N TYR A 173 13.44 -5.40 1.29
CA TYR A 173 13.84 -4.35 0.37
C TYR A 173 14.15 -4.96 -1.01
N ASP A 174 13.58 -4.38 -2.07
CA ASP A 174 14.00 -4.70 -3.44
C ASP A 174 15.27 -3.91 -3.76
N VAL A 175 16.40 -4.63 -3.79
CA VAL A 175 17.73 -4.08 -4.09
C VAL A 175 17.82 -3.41 -5.45
N ASN A 176 16.97 -3.78 -6.41
CA ASN A 176 16.95 -3.17 -7.73
C ASN A 176 16.47 -1.71 -7.68
N LEU A 177 15.67 -1.34 -6.66
CA LEU A 177 15.19 0.04 -6.49
C LEU A 177 16.33 1.03 -6.19
N THR A 178 17.49 0.55 -5.76
CA THR A 178 18.68 1.38 -5.51
C THR A 178 19.22 1.98 -6.81
N TYR A 179 19.41 1.16 -7.85
CA TYR A 179 19.98 1.60 -9.12
C TYR A 179 18.94 1.75 -10.24
N GLY A 180 17.72 1.31 -9.96
CA GLY A 180 16.59 1.34 -10.89
C GLY A 180 15.27 1.58 -10.16
N PRO A 181 15.08 2.76 -9.52
CA PRO A 181 13.79 3.11 -8.93
C PRO A 181 12.69 3.16 -10.00
N PRO A 182 11.41 3.09 -9.61
CA PRO A 182 10.30 3.33 -10.52
C PRO A 182 10.45 4.73 -11.16
N PRO A 183 9.94 4.94 -12.38
CA PRO A 183 10.08 6.22 -13.08
C PRO A 183 9.59 7.40 -12.24
N ALA A 184 10.38 8.48 -12.12
CA ALA A 184 10.08 9.67 -11.30
C ALA A 184 9.75 9.39 -9.82
N PHE A 185 10.12 8.21 -9.30
CA PHE A 185 10.00 7.93 -7.88
C PHE A 185 11.11 8.68 -7.11
N PRO A 186 10.84 9.24 -5.92
CA PRO A 186 11.85 9.94 -5.15
C PRO A 186 13.05 9.03 -4.85
N VAL A 187 14.25 9.53 -5.16
CA VAL A 187 15.51 8.91 -4.76
C VAL A 187 16.14 9.73 -3.63
N GLY A 188 16.68 9.05 -2.62
CA GLY A 188 17.52 9.71 -1.63
C GLY A 188 18.83 10.16 -2.28
N THR A 189 19.32 11.33 -1.90
CA THR A 189 20.62 11.84 -2.38
C THR A 189 21.82 11.24 -1.65
N GLU A 190 21.62 10.59 -0.50
CA GLU A 190 22.71 10.07 0.34
C GLU A 190 22.32 8.77 1.08
N TYR A 191 23.22 7.80 1.09
CA TYR A 191 23.17 6.64 1.96
C TYR A 191 23.69 7.03 3.34
N LYS A 192 22.81 7.09 4.34
CA LYS A 192 23.23 7.16 5.75
C LYS A 192 22.64 5.98 6.50
N VAL A 193 23.47 5.00 6.81
CA VAL A 193 23.12 3.97 7.80
C VAL A 193 23.02 4.68 9.15
N ILE A 194 21.81 4.81 9.69
CA ILE A 194 21.55 5.56 10.93
C ILE A 194 21.88 4.71 12.15
N SER A 195 21.65 3.40 12.11
CA SER A 195 22.14 2.43 13.10
C SER A 195 21.96 0.99 12.61
N TRP A 196 22.83 0.11 13.07
CA TRP A 196 22.61 -1.34 13.09
C TRP A 196 22.92 -1.81 14.51
N ASP A 197 22.21 -2.83 14.99
CA ASP A 197 22.53 -3.50 16.25
C ASP A 197 22.54 -5.01 16.03
N GLU A 198 23.67 -5.66 16.32
CA GLU A 198 23.87 -7.10 16.19
C GLU A 198 23.84 -7.67 17.60
N ILE A 199 22.83 -8.48 17.88
CA ILE A 199 22.77 -9.20 19.13
C ILE A 199 23.75 -10.36 19.02
N LYS A 200 24.90 -10.25 19.73
CA LYS A 200 25.76 -11.40 19.96
C LYS A 200 24.99 -12.42 20.80
N ASN A 201 24.82 -13.63 20.26
CA ASN A 201 24.36 -14.75 21.07
C ASN A 201 25.44 -15.12 22.12
N PRO A 202 25.02 -15.50 23.34
CA PRO A 202 25.89 -15.75 24.49
C PRO A 202 26.86 -16.92 24.28
#